data_AF-A0A2N5UUF6-F1
#
_entry.id   AF-A0A2N5UUF6-F1
#
_cell.length_a   1.000
_cell.length_b   1.000
_cell.length_c   1.000
_cell.angle_alpha   90.00
_cell.angle_beta   90.00
_cell.angle_gamma   90.00
#
_symmetry.space_group_name_H-M   'P 1'
#
loop_
_entity.id
_entity.type
_entity.pdbx_description
1 polymer ?
#
loop_
_entity_poly.entity_id
_entity_poly.type
_entity_poly.pdbx_seq_one_letter_code
_entity_poly.pdbx_strand_id
1 'polypeptide(L)'
;MGLLGDWQQERTRSLIASLFRRATMSAPVRLCTSAAASGVAVTKHFELPTCDATTNVYLALSAVLTAGLLGIQTPIELLQPDCRVDVNKMTLQERQAHKIVSPLPRSLDEALVALEKDTTLSKALGQVFVRAYTTTKITEIERYKDLSSDAQKLFELEQY
;
A
#
# COMPACT_ATOMS: atom_id res chain seq x y z
N MET A 1 27.68 -44.02 0.95
CA MET A 1 26.33 -44.23 1.49
C MET A 1 25.79 -42.89 1.95
N GLY A 2 25.49 -42.02 0.97
CA GLY A 2 24.82 -40.75 1.17
C GLY A 2 23.35 -40.89 0.77
N LEU A 3 22.58 -39.82 0.96
CA LEU A 3 21.13 -39.66 0.69
C LEU A 3 20.24 -39.74 1.94
N LEU A 4 20.30 -38.72 2.80
CA LEU A 4 19.19 -38.36 3.72
C LEU A 4 19.29 -36.92 4.27
N GLY A 5 19.91 -36.00 3.54
CA GLY A 5 20.13 -34.61 4.00
C GLY A 5 19.47 -33.50 3.18
N ASP A 6 19.22 -33.70 1.89
CA ASP A 6 18.97 -32.57 0.97
C ASP A 6 17.49 -32.26 0.69
N TRP A 7 16.54 -32.92 1.38
CA TRP A 7 15.10 -32.76 1.07
C TRP A 7 14.37 -31.67 1.85
N GLN A 8 14.98 -31.05 2.87
CA GLN A 8 14.36 -30.00 3.69
C GLN A 8 14.86 -28.57 3.42
N GLN A 9 15.95 -28.40 2.66
CA GLN A 9 16.54 -27.08 2.40
C GLN A 9 16.10 -26.46 1.06
N GLU A 10 15.62 -27.28 0.11
CA GLU A 10 15.14 -26.83 -1.20
C GLU A 10 13.69 -26.30 -1.18
N ARG A 11 12.84 -26.72 -0.23
CA ARG A 11 11.40 -26.32 -0.20
C ARG A 11 11.12 -24.97 0.45
N THR A 12 12.00 -24.47 1.30
CA THR A 12 11.84 -23.16 1.96
C THR A 12 12.26 -21.98 1.08
N ARG A 13 12.91 -22.23 -0.06
CA ARG A 13 13.35 -21.18 -1.00
C ARG A 13 12.32 -20.84 -2.08
N SER A 14 11.27 -21.64 -2.24
CA SER A 14 10.29 -21.50 -3.35
C SER A 14 8.90 -20.99 -2.93
N LEU A 15 8.62 -20.75 -1.65
CA LEU A 15 7.25 -20.49 -1.16
C LEU A 15 6.99 -19.09 -0.58
N ILE A 16 7.89 -18.12 -0.79
CA ILE A 16 7.69 -16.72 -0.34
C ILE A 16 7.78 -15.71 -1.53
N ALA A 17 7.90 -16.18 -2.77
CA ALA A 17 8.33 -15.35 -3.90
C ALA A 17 7.18 -14.88 -4.83
N SER A 18 6.07 -14.36 -4.30
CA SER A 18 4.94 -14.00 -5.16
C SER A 18 4.20 -12.70 -4.83
N LEU A 19 4.82 -11.68 -4.23
CA LEU A 19 4.21 -10.34 -4.27
C LEU A 19 5.15 -9.13 -4.14
N PHE A 20 6.44 -9.30 -4.37
CA PHE A 20 7.38 -8.46 -3.63
C PHE A 20 8.67 -8.19 -4.39
N ARG A 21 8.73 -7.02 -5.06
CA ARG A 21 9.90 -6.59 -5.82
C ARG A 21 10.92 -5.86 -4.95
N ARG A 22 12.19 -6.13 -5.27
CA ARG A 22 13.35 -5.23 -5.14
C ARG A 22 13.15 -4.02 -6.07
N ALA A 23 12.80 -2.85 -5.54
CA ALA A 23 13.06 -1.51 -6.11
C ALA A 23 12.55 -1.14 -7.54
N THR A 24 11.24 -1.14 -7.84
CA THR A 24 10.67 -0.27 -8.91
C THR A 24 10.01 0.93 -8.27
N MET A 25 10.25 2.13 -8.81
CA MET A 25 9.74 3.38 -8.24
C MET A 25 8.21 3.52 -8.33
N SER A 26 7.54 2.75 -9.19
CA SER A 26 6.10 2.84 -9.47
C SER A 26 5.22 1.81 -8.74
N ALA A 27 5.79 0.93 -7.90
CA ALA A 27 5.02 -0.07 -7.16
C ALA A 27 4.50 0.48 -5.81
N PRO A 28 3.24 0.20 -5.42
CA PRO A 28 2.62 0.71 -4.20
C PRO A 28 3.16 0.06 -2.90
N VAL A 29 3.65 -1.18 -2.98
CA VAL A 29 4.36 -1.85 -1.88
C VAL A 29 5.62 -2.48 -2.45
N ARG A 30 6.75 -2.34 -1.74
CA ARG A 30 8.05 -2.89 -2.14
C ARG A 30 8.58 -3.81 -1.05
N LEU A 31 9.27 -4.88 -1.43
CA LEU A 31 10.04 -5.69 -0.49
C LEU A 31 11.51 -5.35 -0.63
N CYS A 32 12.06 -4.87 0.47
CA CYS A 32 13.46 -4.59 0.60
C CYS A 32 14.10 -5.73 1.38
N THR A 33 15.06 -6.39 0.73
CA THR A 33 15.88 -7.44 1.35
C THR A 33 17.32 -6.95 1.36
N SER A 34 17.95 -6.90 2.54
CA SER A 34 19.37 -6.61 2.62
C SER A 34 20.18 -7.72 1.94
N ALA A 35 21.33 -7.36 1.37
CA ALA A 35 22.26 -8.37 0.88
C ALA A 35 22.81 -9.14 2.07
N ALA A 36 22.86 -10.47 1.97
CA ALA A 36 23.53 -11.31 2.96
C ALA A 36 25.04 -11.07 2.87
N ALA A 37 25.53 -10.06 3.59
CA ALA A 37 26.94 -9.96 3.91
C ALA A 37 27.25 -11.02 4.99
N SER A 38 28.37 -11.72 4.85
CA SER A 38 28.78 -12.83 5.71
C SER A 38 28.64 -12.47 7.21
N GLY A 39 27.70 -13.12 7.90
CA GLY A 39 27.52 -13.02 9.35
C GLY A 39 26.37 -12.13 9.85
N VAL A 40 25.71 -11.36 8.98
CA VAL A 40 24.55 -10.51 9.37
C VAL A 40 23.25 -11.14 8.88
N ALA A 41 22.26 -11.24 9.77
CA ALA A 41 20.92 -11.74 9.43
C ALA A 41 20.29 -10.90 8.30
N VAL A 42 19.72 -11.57 7.30
CA VAL A 42 19.01 -10.88 6.21
C VAL A 42 17.79 -10.18 6.80
N THR A 43 17.78 -8.85 6.71
CA THR A 43 16.62 -8.04 7.08
C THR A 43 15.68 -7.98 5.87
N LYS A 44 14.40 -8.26 6.13
CA LYS A 44 13.33 -8.14 5.16
C LYS A 44 12.32 -7.15 5.71
N HIS A 45 12.05 -6.09 4.98
CA HIS A 45 11.03 -5.11 5.34
C HIS A 45 10.23 -4.70 4.12
N PHE A 46 9.02 -4.21 4.37
CA PHE A 46 8.19 -3.63 3.33
C PHE A 46 8.30 -2.11 3.36
N GLU A 47 8.36 -1.50 2.19
CA GLU A 47 8.25 -0.06 2.01
C GLU A 47 6.90 0.27 1.36
N LEU A 48 6.24 1.31 1.87
CA LEU A 48 5.00 1.86 1.32
C LEU A 48 5.28 3.29 0.82
N PRO A 49 5.70 3.46 -0.45
CA PRO A 49 6.05 4.76 -1.00
C PRO A 49 4.84 5.68 -1.23
N THR A 50 3.62 5.15 -1.06
CA THR A 50 2.37 5.89 -1.23
C THR A 50 2.05 6.81 -0.04
N CYS A 51 2.75 6.67 1.08
CA CYS A 51 2.61 7.56 2.22
C CYS A 51 3.53 8.79 2.02
N ASP A 52 2.96 9.98 2.16
CA ASP A 52 3.68 11.24 2.10
C ASP A 52 3.73 11.94 3.48
N ALA A 53 4.41 13.09 3.53
CA ALA A 53 4.57 13.88 4.75
C ALA A 53 3.29 14.63 5.18
N THR A 54 2.25 14.67 4.35
CA THR A 54 0.97 15.34 4.68
C THR A 54 0.07 14.44 5.53
N THR A 55 0.38 13.15 5.58
CA THR A 55 -0.43 12.17 6.29
C THR A 55 -0.10 12.16 7.78
N ASN A 56 -1.13 12.08 8.64
CA ASN A 56 -0.93 11.79 10.06
C ASN A 56 -0.32 10.39 10.23
N VAL A 57 0.93 10.33 10.70
CA VAL A 57 1.71 9.08 10.84
C VAL A 57 0.99 8.03 11.69
N TYR A 58 0.24 8.44 12.71
CA TYR A 58 -0.50 7.51 13.56
C TYR A 58 -1.67 6.88 12.81
N LEU A 59 -2.37 7.66 11.99
CA LEU A 59 -3.47 7.14 11.17
C LEU A 59 -2.96 6.24 10.05
N ALA A 60 -1.87 6.63 9.37
CA ALA A 60 -1.23 5.81 8.35
C ALA A 60 -0.78 4.46 8.93
N LEU A 61 -0.08 4.48 10.06
CA LEU A 61 0.41 3.26 10.70
C LEU A 61 -0.75 2.37 11.17
N SER A 62 -1.79 2.96 11.76
CA SER A 62 -2.99 2.23 12.19
C SER A 62 -3.67 1.54 11.01
N ALA A 63 -3.84 2.23 9.89
CA ALA A 63 -4.43 1.68 8.67
C ALA A 63 -3.61 0.52 8.10
N VAL A 64 -2.28 0.69 7.99
CA VAL A 64 -1.38 -0.35 7.46
C VAL A 64 -1.37 -1.59 8.35
N LEU A 65 -1.26 -1.42 9.67
CA LEU A 65 -1.28 -2.53 10.62
C LEU A 65 -2.61 -3.27 10.60
N THR A 66 -3.72 -2.53 10.54
CA THR A 66 -5.06 -3.10 10.46
C THR A 66 -5.25 -3.91 9.18
N ALA A 67 -4.86 -3.36 8.02
CA ALA A 67 -4.93 -4.07 6.75
C ALA A 67 -4.04 -5.33 6.74
N GLY A 68 -2.83 -5.25 7.30
CA GLY A 68 -1.94 -6.39 7.44
C GLY A 68 -2.51 -7.48 8.34
N LEU A 69 -3.09 -7.09 9.49
CA LEU A 69 -3.74 -8.04 10.40
C LEU A 69 -4.95 -8.72 9.75
N LEU A 70 -5.77 -7.97 9.01
CA LEU A 70 -6.90 -8.51 8.26
C LEU A 70 -6.44 -9.55 7.23
N GLY A 71 -5.35 -9.31 6.50
CA GLY A 71 -4.78 -10.26 5.55
C GLY A 71 -4.18 -11.51 6.19
N ILE A 72 -3.75 -11.44 7.46
CA ILE A 72 -3.31 -12.61 8.23
C ILE A 72 -4.51 -13.41 8.74
N GLN A 73 -5.53 -12.72 9.27
CA GLN A 73 -6.73 -13.36 9.85
C GLN A 73 -7.62 -13.98 8.78
N THR A 74 -7.78 -13.29 7.66
CA THR A 74 -8.51 -13.76 6.49
C THR A 74 -7.44 -14.01 5.42
N PRO A 75 -7.04 -15.27 5.14
CA PRO A 75 -5.98 -15.56 4.19
C PRO A 75 -6.40 -15.14 2.79
N ILE A 76 -6.11 -13.89 2.45
CA ILE A 76 -6.34 -13.30 1.13
C ILE A 76 -5.18 -13.77 0.26
N GLU A 77 -5.50 -14.52 -0.80
CA GLU A 77 -4.48 -14.90 -1.77
C GLU A 77 -3.96 -13.67 -2.51
N LEU A 78 -2.63 -13.61 -2.55
CA LEU A 78 -1.86 -12.60 -3.26
C LEU A 78 -1.82 -13.00 -4.74
N LEU A 79 -2.85 -12.57 -5.49
CA LEU A 79 -3.10 -13.02 -6.86
C LEU A 79 -2.20 -12.36 -7.92
N GLN A 80 -1.55 -11.24 -7.58
CA GLN A 80 -0.71 -10.48 -8.50
C GLN A 80 0.71 -11.07 -8.56
N PRO A 81 1.21 -11.42 -9.75
CA PRO A 81 2.58 -11.89 -9.89
C PRO A 81 3.59 -10.76 -9.63
N ASP A 82 4.83 -11.14 -9.31
CA ASP A 82 5.94 -10.20 -9.18
C ASP A 82 6.07 -9.32 -10.43
N CYS A 83 5.78 -8.02 -10.28
CA CYS A 83 5.88 -7.06 -11.36
C CYS A 83 7.34 -6.58 -11.50
N ARG A 84 8.08 -7.13 -12.47
CA ARG A 84 9.50 -6.81 -12.69
C ARG A 84 9.74 -5.60 -13.59
N VAL A 85 8.71 -5.15 -14.29
CA VAL A 85 8.75 -4.04 -15.26
C VAL A 85 8.07 -2.81 -14.67
N ASP A 86 8.48 -1.62 -15.10
CA ASP A 86 7.83 -0.38 -14.71
C ASP A 86 6.39 -0.33 -15.25
N VAL A 87 5.40 -0.24 -14.35
CA VAL A 87 3.96 -0.23 -14.69
C VAL A 87 3.60 0.94 -15.63
N ASN A 88 4.34 2.05 -15.56
CA ASN A 88 4.12 3.21 -16.43
C ASN A 88 4.51 2.96 -17.88
N LYS A 89 5.36 1.96 -18.14
CA LYS A 89 5.81 1.57 -19.49
C LYS A 89 5.01 0.40 -20.07
N MET A 90 4.13 -0.21 -19.28
CA MET A 90 3.29 -1.31 -19.72
C MET A 90 2.14 -0.83 -20.59
N THR A 91 1.91 -1.55 -21.68
CA THR A 91 0.67 -1.50 -22.47
C THR A 91 -0.52 -2.00 -21.65
N LEU A 92 -1.75 -1.71 -22.10
CA LEU A 92 -2.97 -2.19 -21.45
C LEU A 92 -3.02 -3.74 -21.39
N GLN A 93 -2.55 -4.42 -22.43
CA GLN A 93 -2.52 -5.89 -22.47
C GLN A 93 -1.55 -6.46 -21.43
N GLU A 94 -0.37 -5.86 -21.28
CA GLU A 94 0.61 -6.26 -20.26
C GLU A 94 0.08 -6.02 -18.84
N ARG A 95 -0.60 -4.88 -18.59
CA ARG A 95 -1.24 -4.62 -17.29
C ARG A 95 -2.30 -5.66 -16.94
N GLN A 96 -3.13 -6.04 -17.91
CA GLN A 96 -4.13 -7.10 -17.72
C GLN A 96 -3.48 -8.46 -17.44
N ALA A 97 -2.40 -8.81 -18.15
CA ALA A 97 -1.64 -10.03 -17.90
C ALA A 97 -1.04 -10.07 -16.48
N HIS A 98 -0.64 -8.90 -15.95
CA HIS A 98 -0.17 -8.75 -14.56
C HIS A 98 -1.31 -8.57 -13.53
N LYS A 99 -2.59 -8.69 -13.94
CA LYS A 99 -3.78 -8.46 -13.09
C LYS A 99 -3.81 -7.07 -12.43
N ILE A 100 -3.16 -6.08 -13.04
CA ILE A 100 -3.18 -4.69 -12.62
C ILE A 100 -4.44 -4.05 -13.21
N VAL A 101 -5.59 -4.34 -12.58
CA VAL A 101 -6.92 -3.97 -13.09
C VAL A 101 -7.45 -2.68 -12.50
N SER A 102 -6.99 -2.28 -11.32
CA SER A 102 -7.46 -1.08 -10.62
C SER A 102 -6.29 -0.15 -10.33
N PRO A 103 -6.26 1.08 -10.88
CA PRO A 103 -5.29 2.08 -10.47
C PRO A 103 -5.59 2.56 -9.05
N LEU A 104 -4.58 3.11 -8.37
CA LEU A 104 -4.81 3.86 -7.14
C LEU A 104 -5.75 5.07 -7.41
N PRO A 105 -6.48 5.53 -6.40
CA PRO A 105 -7.25 6.77 -6.47
C PRO A 105 -6.38 7.92 -6.98
N ARG A 106 -6.92 8.74 -7.88
CA ARG A 106 -6.22 9.89 -8.49
C ARG A 106 -6.46 11.20 -7.75
N SER A 107 -7.43 11.21 -6.85
CA SER A 107 -7.78 12.36 -6.02
C SER A 107 -8.10 11.92 -4.61
N LEU A 108 -8.02 12.86 -3.67
CA LEU A 108 -8.44 12.64 -2.29
C LEU A 108 -9.93 12.27 -2.22
N ASP A 109 -10.79 12.91 -3.02
CA ASP A 109 -12.21 12.58 -3.14
C ASP A 109 -12.43 11.08 -3.47
N GLU A 110 -11.72 10.57 -4.49
CA GLU A 110 -11.78 9.15 -4.88
C GLU A 110 -11.28 8.23 -3.77
N ALA A 111 -10.22 8.61 -3.06
CA ALA A 111 -9.65 7.82 -1.96
C ALA A 111 -10.61 7.73 -0.76
N LEU A 112 -11.28 8.82 -0.41
CA LEU A 112 -12.27 8.85 0.68
C LEU A 112 -13.48 7.99 0.33
N VAL A 113 -13.98 8.07 -0.91
CA VAL A 113 -15.08 7.21 -1.38
C VAL A 113 -14.67 5.74 -1.38
N ALA A 114 -13.43 5.41 -1.76
CA ALA A 114 -12.93 4.04 -1.71
C ALA A 114 -12.85 3.52 -0.26
N LEU A 115 -12.39 4.35 0.69
CA LEU A 115 -12.33 4.02 2.10
C LEU A 115 -13.72 3.74 2.69
N GLU A 116 -14.71 4.59 2.39
CA GLU A 116 -16.09 4.38 2.87
C GLU A 116 -16.74 3.12 2.31
N LYS A 117 -16.43 2.77 1.06
CA LYS A 117 -16.94 1.55 0.40
C LYS A 117 -16.30 0.28 0.95
N ASP A 118 -15.09 0.35 1.50
CA ASP A 118 -14.43 -0.80 2.12
C ASP A 118 -15.01 -1.07 3.52
N THR A 119 -16.08 -1.86 3.55
CA THR A 119 -16.76 -2.24 4.80
C THR A 119 -15.88 -3.07 5.75
N THR A 120 -14.91 -3.82 5.22
CA THR A 120 -14.04 -4.69 6.02
C THR A 120 -13.03 -3.83 6.78
N LEU A 121 -12.31 -2.96 6.07
CA LEU A 121 -11.37 -2.04 6.67
C LEU A 121 -12.07 -1.04 7.57
N SER A 122 -13.23 -0.52 7.15
CA SER A 122 -14.03 0.40 7.95
C SER A 122 -14.50 -0.20 9.26
N LYS A 123 -14.90 -1.48 9.26
CA LYS A 123 -15.27 -2.18 10.50
C LYS A 123 -14.07 -2.37 11.41
N ALA A 124 -12.90 -2.68 10.86
CA ALA A 124 -11.69 -2.93 11.63
C ALA A 124 -11.10 -1.65 12.25
N LEU A 125 -11.14 -0.52 11.53
CA LEU A 125 -10.72 0.79 12.05
C LEU A 125 -11.79 1.44 12.95
N GLY A 126 -13.04 0.99 12.86
CA GLY A 126 -14.19 1.56 13.55
C GLY A 126 -15.01 2.46 12.63
N GLN A 127 -16.25 2.05 12.35
CA GLN A 127 -17.12 2.73 11.39
C GLN A 127 -17.40 4.19 11.76
N VAL A 128 -17.54 4.48 13.06
CA VAL A 128 -17.76 5.84 13.57
C VAL A 128 -16.54 6.72 13.27
N PHE A 129 -15.33 6.18 13.49
CA PHE A 129 -14.09 6.89 13.20
C PHE A 129 -13.95 7.16 11.70
N VAL A 130 -14.11 6.13 10.86
CA VAL A 130 -13.98 6.28 9.40
C VAL A 130 -14.97 7.31 8.87
N ARG A 131 -16.24 7.23 9.28
CA ARG A 131 -17.28 8.19 8.88
C ARG A 131 -16.95 9.61 9.33
N ALA A 132 -16.48 9.79 10.56
CA ALA A 132 -16.11 11.11 11.05
C ALA A 132 -14.93 11.68 10.25
N TYR A 133 -13.89 10.87 10.01
CA TYR A 133 -12.72 11.26 9.24
C TYR A 133 -13.09 11.65 7.81
N THR A 134 -13.87 10.82 7.11
CA THR A 134 -14.26 11.08 5.71
C THR A 134 -15.15 12.30 5.61
N THR A 135 -16.12 12.46 6.51
CA THR A 135 -16.98 13.65 6.57
C THR A 135 -16.14 14.91 6.75
N THR A 136 -15.22 14.94 7.72
CA THR A 136 -14.34 16.09 7.95
C THR A 136 -13.51 16.42 6.71
N LYS A 137 -12.92 15.41 6.06
CA LYS A 137 -12.10 15.63 4.87
C LYS A 137 -12.90 16.06 3.65
N ILE A 138 -14.10 15.56 3.45
CA ILE A 138 -15.00 16.02 2.38
C ILE A 138 -15.37 17.49 2.61
N THR A 139 -15.77 17.87 3.82
CA THR A 139 -16.11 19.26 4.15
C THR A 139 -14.91 20.20 3.98
N GLU A 140 -13.69 19.74 4.32
CA GLU A 140 -12.45 20.49 4.08
C GLU A 140 -12.22 20.74 2.59
N ILE A 141 -12.39 19.70 1.76
CA ILE A 141 -12.25 19.79 0.30
C ILE A 141 -13.29 20.74 -0.30
N GLU A 142 -14.55 20.62 0.10
CA GLU A 142 -15.63 21.50 -0.37
C GLU A 142 -15.33 22.95 -0.01
N ARG A 143 -14.96 23.21 1.24
CA ARG A 143 -14.55 24.55 1.69
C ARG A 143 -13.38 25.07 0.87
N TYR A 144 -12.36 24.25 0.60
CA TYR A 144 -11.19 24.65 -0.18
C TYR A 144 -11.54 24.98 -1.65
N LYS A 145 -12.44 24.21 -2.25
CA LYS A 145 -12.94 24.43 -3.62
C LYS A 145 -13.73 25.74 -3.75
N ASP A 146 -14.40 26.19 -2.69
CA ASP A 146 -15.17 27.43 -2.66
C ASP A 146 -14.32 28.70 -2.44
N LEU A 147 -13.04 28.55 -2.05
CA LEU A 147 -12.14 29.68 -1.84
C LEU A 147 -11.68 30.32 -3.15
N SER A 148 -11.47 31.64 -3.13
CA SER A 148 -10.77 32.34 -4.21
C SER A 148 -9.30 31.90 -4.27
N SER A 149 -8.65 32.07 -5.43
CA SER A 149 -7.24 31.66 -5.60
C SER A 149 -6.29 32.29 -4.57
N ASP A 150 -6.52 33.53 -4.14
CA ASP A 150 -5.70 34.16 -3.11
C ASP A 150 -6.02 33.65 -1.70
N ALA A 151 -7.28 33.31 -1.43
CA ALA A 151 -7.68 32.68 -0.18
C ALA A 151 -7.17 31.24 -0.06
N GLN A 152 -7.03 30.51 -1.17
CA GLN A 152 -6.40 29.18 -1.20
C GLN A 152 -4.92 29.24 -0.79
N LYS A 153 -4.16 30.20 -1.33
CA LYS A 153 -2.75 30.41 -0.93
C LYS A 153 -2.62 30.73 0.56
N LEU A 154 -3.51 31.59 1.07
CA LEU A 154 -3.54 31.92 2.50
C LEU A 154 -3.89 30.70 3.35
N PHE A 155 -4.87 29.90 2.92
CA PHE A 155 -5.23 28.65 3.58
C PHE A 155 -4.04 27.68 3.63
N GLU A 156 -3.29 27.52 2.55
CA GLU A 156 -2.09 26.68 2.52
C GLU A 156 -1.00 27.20 3.49
N LEU A 157 -0.76 28.51 3.54
CA LEU A 157 0.22 29.14 4.45
C LEU A 157 -0.18 29.07 5.93
N GLU A 158 -1.47 29.01 6.24
CA GLU A 158 -1.93 28.87 7.63
C GLU A 158 -1.76 27.45 8.17
N GLN A 159 -1.70 26.45 7.28
CA GLN A 159 -1.61 25.04 7.65
C GLN A 159 -0.17 24.50 7.66
N TYR A 160 0.81 25.21 7.09
CA TYR A 160 2.21 24.79 6.93
C TYR A 160 3.21 25.92 7.21
#